data_AF-A0A6P1MIM8-F1
#
_entry.id   AF-A0A6P1MIM8-F1
#
_cell.length_a   1.000
_cell.length_b   1.000
_cell.length_c   1.000
_cell.angle_alpha   90.00
_cell.angle_beta   90.00
_cell.angle_gamma   90.00
#
_symmetry.space_group_name_H-M   'P 1'
#
loop_
_entity.id
_entity.type
_entity.pdbx_description
1 polymer ?
#
loop_
_entity_poly.entity_id
_entity_poly.type
_entity_poly.pdbx_seq_one_letter_code
_entity_poly.pdbx_strand_id
1 'polypeptide(L)'
;MTIEVFGITGTNGKTTVSYMLKSILEEAGRECGLIGTITHTIGQTKYDALNTTPSREVLDKYFNELEQQNIGTCIMEVSSHGLDQGRIDNVDIHYSGFTNLTQDHLDYHITMENYFNAKTKLFYKTQKGMCINVDDPYGKRLYDKMKEEQAAGGVLARDIKISSFSFKEEDAEYFGKIIKTLYMELYLNLLKLVNHGEKLK
;
A
#
# COMPACT_ATOMS: atom_id res chain seq x y z
N MET A 1 -13.79 12.09 12.26
CA MET A 1 -13.20 10.80 12.68
C MET A 1 -11.92 10.62 11.89
N THR A 2 -10.79 10.20 12.45
CA THR A 2 -9.57 10.05 11.64
C THR A 2 -9.67 8.82 10.72
N ILE A 3 -9.47 9.01 9.41
CA ILE A 3 -9.42 7.92 8.44
C ILE A 3 -8.03 7.26 8.47
N GLU A 4 -7.98 5.95 8.72
CA GLU A 4 -6.74 5.18 8.63
C GLU A 4 -6.43 4.85 7.16
N VAL A 5 -5.34 5.43 6.65
CA VAL A 5 -4.97 5.33 5.22
C VAL A 5 -3.85 4.33 4.98
N PHE A 6 -4.06 3.40 4.05
CA PHE A 6 -3.08 2.44 3.54
C PHE A 6 -2.65 2.86 2.13
N GLY A 7 -1.45 3.44 1.99
CA GLY A 7 -0.89 3.88 0.71
C GLY A 7 -0.04 2.80 0.04
N ILE A 8 -0.36 2.41 -1.19
CA ILE A 8 0.40 1.39 -1.93
C ILE A 8 1.06 2.01 -3.15
N THR A 9 2.38 1.88 -3.28
CA THR A 9 3.13 2.32 -4.46
C THR A 9 4.01 1.23 -5.06
N GLY A 10 4.47 1.51 -6.27
CA GLY A 10 5.30 0.64 -7.10
C GLY A 10 4.98 0.81 -8.59
N THR A 11 5.75 0.18 -9.46
CA THR A 11 5.44 0.17 -10.91
C THR A 11 4.22 -0.71 -11.12
N ASN A 12 4.30 -1.98 -10.72
CA ASN A 12 3.25 -2.98 -10.95
C ASN A 12 2.63 -3.50 -9.65
N GLY A 13 1.39 -3.99 -9.72
CA GLY A 13 0.74 -4.72 -8.61
C GLY A 13 0.01 -3.85 -7.58
N LYS A 14 0.01 -2.52 -7.71
CA LYS A 14 -0.73 -1.60 -6.81
C LYS A 14 -2.21 -2.01 -6.69
N THR A 15 -2.88 -2.19 -7.82
CA THR A 15 -4.28 -2.59 -7.89
C THR A 15 -4.53 -3.97 -7.31
N THR A 16 -3.69 -4.96 -7.62
CA THR A 16 -3.84 -6.31 -7.05
C THR A 16 -3.73 -6.28 -5.53
N VAL A 17 -2.71 -5.62 -4.99
CA VAL A 17 -2.50 -5.52 -3.55
C VAL A 17 -3.60 -4.69 -2.87
N SER A 18 -4.05 -3.59 -3.49
CA SER A 18 -5.10 -2.75 -2.91
C SER A 18 -6.43 -3.47 -2.78
N TYR A 19 -6.80 -4.27 -3.78
CA TYR A 19 -8.00 -5.11 -3.72
C TYR A 19 -7.84 -6.28 -2.74
N MET A 20 -6.69 -6.96 -2.71
CA MET A 20 -6.44 -8.02 -1.72
C MET A 20 -6.53 -7.49 -0.29
N LEU A 21 -5.92 -6.33 -0.02
CA LEU A 21 -5.96 -5.69 1.29
C LEU A 21 -7.39 -5.29 1.67
N LYS A 22 -8.14 -4.70 0.74
CA LYS A 22 -9.57 -4.40 0.95
C LYS A 22 -10.35 -5.66 1.32
N SER A 23 -10.21 -6.75 0.56
CA SER A 23 -10.90 -8.01 0.84
C SER A 23 -10.56 -8.58 2.21
N ILE A 24 -9.28 -8.56 2.61
CA ILE A 24 -8.85 -9.02 3.93
C ILE A 24 -9.46 -8.18 5.05
N LEU A 25 -9.46 -6.85 4.90
CA LEU A 25 -9.99 -5.94 5.92
C LEU A 25 -11.52 -6.03 6.03
N GLU A 26 -12.23 -6.16 4.90
CA GLU A 26 -13.68 -6.34 4.89
C GLU A 26 -14.09 -7.68 5.50
N GLU A 27 -13.35 -8.76 5.23
CA GLU A 27 -13.56 -10.06 5.88
C GLU A 27 -13.32 -9.97 7.40
N ALA A 28 -12.41 -9.11 7.83
CA ALA A 28 -12.19 -8.79 9.26
C ALA A 28 -13.24 -7.83 9.85
N GLY A 29 -14.32 -7.51 9.12
CA GLY A 29 -15.41 -6.65 9.57
C GLY A 29 -15.09 -5.15 9.51
N ARG A 30 -14.05 -4.74 8.76
CA ARG A 30 -13.72 -3.33 8.54
C ARG A 30 -14.20 -2.87 7.16
N GLU A 31 -15.24 -2.04 7.13
CA GLU A 31 -15.61 -1.33 5.91
C GLU A 31 -14.47 -0.42 5.44
N CYS A 32 -14.27 -0.35 4.12
CA CYS A 32 -13.12 0.29 3.51
C CYS A 32 -13.49 1.11 2.27
N GLY A 33 -12.96 2.33 2.20
CA GLY A 33 -12.81 3.05 0.93
C GLY A 33 -11.65 2.48 0.10
N LEU A 34 -11.74 2.58 -1.22
CA LEU A 34 -10.69 2.20 -2.17
C LEU A 34 -10.52 3.29 -3.22
N ILE A 35 -9.32 3.82 -3.35
CA ILE A 35 -8.98 4.82 -4.37
C ILE A 35 -7.89 4.20 -5.25
N GLY A 36 -8.23 3.79 -6.47
CA GLY A 36 -7.29 3.14 -7.35
C GLY A 36 -7.50 3.39 -8.83
N THR A 37 -6.74 2.67 -9.65
CA THR A 37 -6.70 2.86 -11.11
C THR A 37 -8.01 2.45 -11.80
N ILE A 38 -8.74 1.46 -11.27
CA ILE A 38 -9.97 0.94 -11.89
C ILE A 38 -11.18 1.80 -11.52
N THR A 39 -11.32 2.14 -10.23
CA THR A 39 -12.46 2.88 -9.69
C THR A 39 -12.06 3.52 -8.37
N HIS A 40 -12.87 4.48 -7.93
CA HIS A 40 -12.86 4.93 -6.55
C HIS A 40 -14.16 4.49 -5.87
N THR A 41 -14.06 3.60 -4.89
CA THR A 41 -15.20 3.12 -4.09
C THR A 41 -15.16 3.80 -2.74
N ILE A 42 -16.12 4.67 -2.46
CA ILE A 42 -16.20 5.48 -1.24
C ILE A 42 -17.47 5.07 -0.50
N GLY A 43 -17.31 4.14 0.44
CA GLY A 43 -18.43 3.44 1.06
C GLY A 43 -19.27 2.72 0.00
N GLN A 44 -20.55 3.05 -0.09
CA GLN A 44 -21.46 2.45 -1.07
C GLN A 44 -21.39 3.08 -2.47
N THR A 45 -20.70 4.22 -2.61
CA THR A 45 -20.61 4.95 -3.88
C THR A 45 -19.42 4.47 -4.70
N LYS A 46 -19.61 4.32 -6.02
CA LYS A 46 -18.52 4.11 -6.98
C LYS A 46 -18.40 5.30 -7.92
N TYR A 47 -17.17 5.75 -8.10
CA TYR A 47 -16.79 6.81 -9.04
C TYR A 47 -15.84 6.24 -10.10
N ASP A 48 -15.92 6.82 -11.29
CA ASP A 48 -14.95 6.55 -12.36
C ASP A 48 -13.58 7.12 -11.98
N ALA A 49 -12.53 6.32 -12.17
CA ALA A 49 -11.16 6.73 -11.89
C ALA A 49 -10.57 7.50 -13.08
N LEU A 50 -10.57 8.84 -12.99
CA LEU A 50 -9.88 9.68 -13.98
C LEU A 50 -8.35 9.62 -13.83
N ASN A 51 -7.88 9.35 -12.61
CA ASN A 51 -6.47 9.21 -12.26
C ASN A 51 -6.34 8.11 -11.20
N THR A 52 -5.22 7.37 -11.20
CA THR A 52 -4.91 6.42 -10.12
C THR A 52 -4.91 7.09 -8.74
N THR A 53 -4.34 8.30 -8.65
CA THR A 53 -4.31 9.12 -7.44
C THR A 53 -5.01 10.45 -7.74
N PRO A 54 -6.21 10.72 -7.18
CA PRO A 54 -6.97 11.93 -7.43
C PRO A 54 -6.26 13.22 -6.99
N SER A 55 -6.80 14.37 -7.39
CA SER A 55 -6.36 15.67 -6.86
C SER A 55 -6.72 15.81 -5.38
N ARG A 56 -6.10 16.78 -4.71
CA ARG A 56 -6.34 17.06 -3.29
C ARG A 56 -7.83 17.33 -3.00
N GLU A 57 -8.48 18.13 -3.84
CA GLU A 57 -9.89 18.51 -3.65
C GLU A 57 -10.82 17.29 -3.71
N VAL A 58 -10.49 16.33 -4.58
CA VAL A 58 -11.25 15.08 -4.71
C VAL A 58 -10.98 14.16 -3.51
N LEU A 59 -9.74 14.08 -3.03
CA LEU A 59 -9.40 13.31 -1.83
C LEU A 59 -10.11 13.87 -0.59
N ASP A 60 -10.12 15.19 -0.41
CA ASP A 60 -10.81 15.85 0.70
C ASP A 60 -12.32 15.54 0.66
N LYS A 61 -12.93 15.56 -0.53
CA LYS A 61 -14.33 15.15 -0.72
C LYS A 61 -14.55 13.68 -0.32
N TYR A 62 -13.69 12.79 -0.78
CA TYR A 62 -13.81 11.35 -0.49
C TYR A 62 -13.65 11.04 0.99
N PHE A 63 -12.69 11.65 1.67
CA PHE A 63 -12.53 11.45 3.11
C PHE A 63 -13.72 11.99 3.91
N ASN A 64 -14.26 13.16 3.54
CA ASN A 64 -15.48 13.67 4.15
C ASN A 64 -16.67 12.71 3.97
N GLU A 65 -16.81 12.07 2.80
CA GLU A 65 -17.87 11.10 2.55
C GLU A 65 -17.67 9.79 3.33
N LEU A 66 -16.43 9.30 3.47
CA LEU A 66 -16.13 8.15 4.35
C LEU A 66 -16.48 8.47 5.80
N GLU A 67 -16.13 9.67 6.28
CA GLU A 67 -16.45 10.10 7.64
C GLU A 67 -17.96 10.18 7.88
N GLN A 68 -18.73 10.72 6.93
CA GLN A 68 -20.20 10.76 7.01
C GLN A 68 -20.84 9.36 7.06
N GLN A 69 -20.19 8.37 6.45
CA GLN A 69 -20.62 6.97 6.48
C GLN A 69 -20.06 6.18 7.67
N ASN A 70 -19.30 6.81 8.58
CA ASN A 70 -18.59 6.16 9.68
C ASN A 70 -17.59 5.07 9.23
N ILE A 71 -17.03 5.21 8.03
CA ILE A 71 -16.03 4.29 7.48
C ILE A 71 -14.63 4.81 7.80
N GLY A 72 -13.92 4.15 8.71
CA GLY A 72 -12.63 4.62 9.24
C GLY A 72 -11.40 4.17 8.48
N THR A 73 -11.54 3.54 7.31
CA THR A 73 -10.42 2.92 6.58
C THR A 73 -10.44 3.29 5.11
N CYS A 74 -9.28 3.64 4.56
CA CYS A 74 -9.12 3.88 3.12
C CYS A 74 -7.84 3.22 2.59
N ILE A 75 -7.96 2.42 1.53
CA ILE A 75 -6.84 1.89 0.77
C ILE A 75 -6.66 2.76 -0.47
N MET A 76 -5.44 3.27 -0.69
CA MET A 76 -5.14 4.19 -1.78
C MET A 76 -3.95 3.69 -2.61
N GLU A 77 -4.14 3.57 -3.92
CA GLU A 77 -3.05 3.44 -4.86
C GLU A 77 -2.37 4.80 -5.03
N VAL A 78 -1.09 4.85 -4.69
CA VAL A 78 -0.28 6.08 -4.72
C VAL A 78 0.69 6.01 -5.89
N SER A 79 0.35 6.69 -6.97
CA SER A 79 1.20 6.84 -8.16
C SER A 79 2.40 7.75 -7.89
N SER A 80 3.49 7.55 -8.64
CA SER A 80 4.64 8.46 -8.57
C SER A 80 4.28 9.88 -9.00
N HIS A 81 3.39 10.03 -9.98
CA HIS A 81 2.85 11.33 -10.40
C HIS A 81 2.12 12.01 -9.24
N GLY A 82 1.26 11.30 -8.52
CA GLY A 82 0.54 11.86 -7.37
C GLY A 82 1.46 12.31 -6.25
N LEU A 83 2.53 11.56 -5.97
CA LEU A 83 3.56 11.93 -5.01
C LEU A 83 4.39 13.12 -5.47
N ASP A 84 4.75 13.17 -6.75
CA ASP A 84 5.60 14.22 -7.27
C ASP A 84 4.87 15.57 -7.37
N GLN A 85 3.58 15.53 -7.69
CA GLN A 85 2.70 16.70 -7.77
C GLN A 85 2.11 17.14 -6.42
N GLY A 86 2.48 16.49 -5.31
CA GLY A 86 1.99 16.85 -3.98
C GLY A 86 0.49 16.57 -3.75
N ARG A 87 -0.14 15.71 -4.56
CA ARG A 87 -1.60 15.45 -4.47
C ARG A 87 -2.02 14.90 -3.10
N ILE A 88 -1.12 14.18 -2.44
CA ILE A 88 -1.36 13.56 -1.12
C ILE A 88 -0.64 14.28 0.03
N ASP A 89 -0.24 15.55 -0.15
CA ASP A 89 0.60 16.21 0.85
C ASP A 89 -0.04 16.39 2.21
N ASN A 90 -1.37 16.47 2.26
CA ASN A 90 -2.16 16.67 3.48
C ASN A 90 -2.88 15.39 3.90
N VAL A 91 -2.42 14.24 3.41
CA VAL A 91 -2.98 12.94 3.76
C VAL A 91 -2.06 12.26 4.76
N ASP A 92 -2.60 11.95 5.93
CA ASP A 92 -1.90 11.18 6.96
C ASP A 92 -1.83 9.71 6.54
N ILE A 93 -0.68 9.29 6.00
CA ILE A 93 -0.45 7.91 5.58
C ILE A 93 -0.10 7.07 6.81
N HIS A 94 -1.04 6.22 7.23
CA HIS A 94 -0.83 5.39 8.42
C HIS A 94 0.07 4.21 8.09
N TYR A 95 -0.22 3.53 6.98
CA TYR A 95 0.58 2.41 6.50
C TYR A 95 0.99 2.60 5.04
N SER A 96 2.19 2.15 4.69
CA SER A 96 2.68 2.17 3.32
C SER A 96 3.16 0.81 2.82
N GLY A 97 2.98 0.56 1.52
CA GLY A 97 3.41 -0.65 0.83
C GLY A 97 4.25 -0.34 -0.41
N PHE A 98 5.38 -1.02 -0.57
CA PHE A 98 6.18 -0.99 -1.80
C PHE A 98 6.13 -2.35 -2.52
N THR A 99 5.71 -2.36 -3.79
CA THR A 99 5.64 -3.60 -4.57
C THR A 99 6.90 -3.89 -5.38
N ASN A 100 7.34 -2.97 -6.25
CA ASN A 100 8.52 -3.10 -7.13
C ASN A 100 8.78 -1.77 -7.85
N LEU A 101 9.96 -1.65 -8.48
CA LEU A 101 10.27 -0.56 -9.41
C LEU A 101 10.99 -1.08 -10.66
N THR A 102 10.26 -1.14 -11.76
CA THR A 102 10.79 -1.38 -13.11
C THR A 102 10.68 -0.13 -13.97
N GLN A 103 11.43 -0.07 -15.08
CA GLN A 103 11.40 1.05 -16.02
C GLN A 103 9.98 1.31 -16.53
N ASP A 104 9.47 2.51 -16.22
CA ASP A 104 8.17 3.04 -16.61
C ASP A 104 8.19 4.56 -16.37
N HIS A 105 7.28 5.31 -16.98
CA HIS A 105 7.09 6.75 -16.77
C HIS A 105 8.35 7.64 -16.89
N LEU A 106 9.35 7.22 -17.69
CA LEU A 106 10.59 7.99 -17.89
C LEU A 106 10.42 9.18 -18.82
N ASP A 107 9.33 9.23 -19.59
CA ASP A 107 8.86 10.41 -20.30
C ASP A 107 8.53 11.57 -19.32
N TYR A 108 8.08 11.25 -18.12
CA TYR A 108 7.83 12.22 -17.04
C TYR A 108 9.04 12.36 -16.10
N HIS A 109 9.53 11.25 -15.52
CA HIS A 109 10.55 11.29 -14.46
C HIS A 109 11.97 11.53 -14.98
N ILE A 110 12.21 11.36 -16.29
CA ILE A 110 13.49 11.50 -17.00
C ILE A 110 14.52 10.42 -16.61
N THR A 111 14.67 10.10 -15.33
CA THR A 111 15.62 9.10 -14.81
C THR A 111 14.94 8.11 -13.84
N MET A 112 15.50 6.90 -13.76
CA MET A 112 15.06 5.92 -12.76
C MET A 112 15.25 6.41 -11.32
N GLU A 113 16.28 7.22 -11.09
CA GLU A 113 16.56 7.79 -9.77
C GLU A 113 15.48 8.79 -9.34
N ASN A 114 15.05 9.67 -10.26
CA ASN A 114 13.92 10.58 -10.00
C ASN A 114 12.63 9.78 -9.74
N TYR A 115 12.39 8.72 -10.51
CA TYR A 115 11.22 7.87 -10.33
C TYR A 115 11.22 7.15 -8.98
N PHE A 116 12.38 6.62 -8.56
CA PHE A 116 12.58 6.02 -7.24
C PHE A 116 12.37 7.05 -6.11
N ASN A 117 12.98 8.22 -6.23
CA ASN A 117 12.86 9.30 -5.24
C ASN A 117 11.42 9.79 -5.11
N ALA A 118 10.68 9.89 -6.22
CA ALA A 118 9.26 10.23 -6.20
C ALA A 118 8.44 9.22 -5.38
N LYS A 119 8.66 7.91 -5.56
CA LYS A 119 7.96 6.88 -4.76
C LYS A 119 8.41 6.86 -3.29
N THR A 120 9.68 7.14 -3.03
CA THR A 120 10.25 7.19 -1.67
C THR A 120 9.53 8.22 -0.80
N LYS A 121 9.02 9.32 -1.39
CA LYS A 121 8.21 10.34 -0.69
C LYS A 121 7.03 9.75 0.11
N LEU A 122 6.44 8.62 -0.32
CA LEU A 122 5.36 7.96 0.41
C LEU A 122 5.82 7.46 1.79
N PHE A 123 7.02 6.90 1.87
CA PHE A 123 7.55 6.27 3.07
C PHE A 123 7.91 7.30 4.13
N TYR A 124 8.33 8.50 3.71
CA TYR A 124 8.48 9.66 4.60
C TYR A 124 7.18 10.20 5.18
N LYS A 125 6.03 9.89 4.57
CA LYS A 125 4.71 10.27 5.10
C LYS A 125 4.11 9.21 6.02
N THR A 126 4.78 8.05 6.19
CA THR A 126 4.23 6.92 6.94
C THR A 126 4.29 7.16 8.45
N GLN A 127 3.18 6.92 9.15
CA GLN A 127 3.07 7.20 10.58
C GLN A 127 3.13 5.96 11.48
N LYS A 128 2.68 4.79 11.01
CA LYS A 128 2.61 3.57 11.85
C LYS A 128 3.53 2.46 11.34
N GLY A 129 3.45 2.11 10.06
CA GLY A 129 4.29 1.04 9.55
C GLY A 129 4.36 0.93 8.04
N MET A 130 5.46 0.37 7.56
CA MET A 130 5.72 0.17 6.14
C MET A 130 6.07 -1.30 5.87
N CYS A 131 5.63 -1.79 4.70
CA CYS A 131 5.89 -3.13 4.21
C CYS A 131 6.53 -3.06 2.83
N ILE A 132 7.77 -3.53 2.71
CA ILE A 132 8.61 -3.32 1.52
C ILE A 132 9.01 -4.66 0.92
N ASN A 133 8.75 -4.86 -0.38
CA ASN A 133 9.23 -6.02 -1.13
C ASN A 133 10.75 -5.94 -1.31
N VAL A 134 11.52 -6.84 -0.72
CA VAL A 134 12.99 -6.86 -0.87
C VAL A 134 13.48 -7.77 -2.01
N ASP A 135 12.57 -8.48 -2.70
CA ASP A 135 12.91 -9.23 -3.93
C ASP A 135 13.29 -8.32 -5.10
N ASP A 136 12.89 -7.04 -5.01
CA ASP A 136 13.18 -5.99 -5.98
C ASP A 136 14.42 -5.19 -5.49
N PRO A 137 15.43 -4.96 -6.35
CA PRO A 137 16.62 -4.21 -5.95
C PRO A 137 16.35 -2.80 -5.41
N TYR A 138 15.37 -2.08 -5.95
CA TYR A 138 14.97 -0.77 -5.43
C TYR A 138 14.20 -0.90 -4.13
N GLY A 139 13.43 -1.98 -3.97
CA GLY A 139 12.77 -2.30 -2.71
C GLY A 139 13.78 -2.60 -1.59
N LYS A 140 14.80 -3.42 -1.87
CA LYS A 140 15.92 -3.63 -0.94
C LYS A 140 16.63 -2.32 -0.59
N ARG A 141 16.95 -1.50 -1.61
CA ARG A 141 17.56 -0.18 -1.41
C ARG A 141 16.68 0.74 -0.54
N LEU A 142 15.38 0.75 -0.75
CA LEU A 142 14.43 1.52 0.06
C LEU A 142 14.41 1.02 1.51
N TYR A 143 14.33 -0.29 1.73
CA TYR A 143 14.34 -0.89 3.06
C TYR A 143 15.60 -0.50 3.83
N ASP A 144 16.78 -0.71 3.22
CA ASP A 144 18.07 -0.38 3.82
C ASP A 144 18.13 1.13 4.19
N LYS A 145 17.69 2.00 3.29
CA LYS A 145 17.61 3.47 3.50
C LYS A 145 16.69 3.84 4.67
N MET A 146 15.49 3.27 4.77
CA MET A 146 14.56 3.58 5.85
C MET A 146 15.09 3.10 7.21
N LYS A 147 15.74 1.93 7.26
CA LYS A 147 16.36 1.39 8.48
C LYS A 147 17.55 2.24 8.94
N GLU A 148 18.40 2.66 8.01
CA GLU A 148 19.54 3.54 8.29
C GLU A 148 19.07 4.88 8.87
N GLU A 149 18.07 5.51 8.25
CA GLU A 149 17.55 6.81 8.70
C GLU A 149 16.81 6.73 10.04
N GLN A 150 16.09 5.64 10.30
CA GLN A 150 15.48 5.38 11.61
C GLN A 150 16.55 5.19 12.70
N ALA A 151 17.61 4.42 12.41
CA ALA A 151 18.72 4.19 13.33
C ALA A 151 19.50 5.49 13.62
N ALA A 152 19.67 6.35 12.62
CA ALA A 152 20.30 7.67 12.76
C ALA A 152 19.46 8.65 13.61
N GLY A 153 18.19 8.34 13.91
CA GLY A 153 17.28 9.23 14.63
C GLY A 153 16.91 10.49 13.82
N GLY A 154 16.89 10.37 12.50
CA GLY A 154 16.59 11.46 11.57
C GLY A 154 15.09 11.74 11.42
N VAL A 155 14.65 11.92 10.17
CA VAL A 155 13.27 12.31 9.81
C VAL A 155 12.24 11.22 10.15
N LEU A 156 12.67 9.96 10.23
CA LEU A 156 11.81 8.82 10.51
C LEU A 156 11.68 8.59 12.02
N ALA A 157 10.44 8.61 12.51
CA ALA A 157 10.15 8.32 13.91
C ALA A 157 10.58 6.88 14.28
N ARG A 158 11.10 6.72 15.51
CA ARG A 158 11.69 5.46 15.99
C ARG A 158 10.68 4.35 16.22
N ASP A 159 9.40 4.69 16.35
CA ASP A 159 8.29 3.78 16.61
C ASP A 159 7.59 3.26 15.34
N ILE A 160 7.93 3.81 14.16
CA ILE A 160 7.41 3.30 12.88
C ILE A 160 7.95 1.90 12.63
N LYS A 161 7.07 0.92 12.44
CA LYS A 161 7.47 -0.46 12.12
C LYS A 161 7.90 -0.54 10.64
N ILE A 162 9.15 -0.92 10.39
CA ILE A 162 9.68 -1.15 9.02
C ILE A 162 9.82 -2.66 8.80
N SER A 163 8.94 -3.23 7.97
CA SER A 163 8.93 -4.66 7.67
C SER A 163 9.34 -4.94 6.21
N SER A 164 10.12 -5.99 6.01
CA SER A 164 10.43 -6.54 4.69
C SER A 164 9.58 -7.78 4.39
N PHE A 165 9.26 -7.99 3.13
CA PHE A 165 8.76 -9.28 2.67
C PHE A 165 9.53 -9.74 1.43
N SER A 166 9.66 -11.05 1.29
CA SER A 166 10.35 -11.69 0.17
C SER A 166 9.63 -12.98 -0.20
N PHE A 167 9.64 -13.30 -1.49
CA PHE A 167 9.24 -14.61 -1.99
C PHE A 167 10.42 -15.53 -2.33
N LYS A 168 11.65 -15.08 -2.03
CA LYS A 168 12.92 -15.74 -2.42
C LYS A 168 13.84 -15.99 -1.24
N GLU A 169 13.87 -15.07 -0.27
CA GLU A 169 14.77 -15.03 0.87
C GLU A 169 13.99 -15.46 2.14
N GLU A 170 14.35 -16.63 2.69
CA GLU A 170 13.67 -17.22 3.84
C GLU A 170 13.86 -16.40 5.14
N ASP A 171 14.83 -15.47 5.18
CA ASP A 171 15.15 -14.60 6.30
C ASP A 171 14.40 -13.25 6.31
N ALA A 172 13.56 -12.98 5.30
CA ALA A 172 12.66 -11.82 5.34
C ALA A 172 11.61 -11.93 6.46
N GLU A 173 11.19 -10.79 7.04
CA GLU A 173 10.23 -10.77 8.17
C GLU A 173 8.88 -11.43 7.82
N TYR A 174 8.47 -11.36 6.55
CA TYR A 174 7.36 -12.12 5.99
C TYR A 174 7.82 -12.89 4.74
N PHE A 175 8.02 -14.19 4.87
CA PHE A 175 8.36 -15.08 3.75
C PHE A 175 7.11 -15.70 3.13
N GLY A 176 6.98 -15.61 1.80
CA GLY A 176 5.99 -16.36 1.02
C GLY A 176 6.69 -17.28 0.02
N LYS A 177 6.26 -18.52 -0.16
CA LYS A 177 6.81 -19.37 -1.23
C LYS A 177 5.87 -19.37 -2.42
N ILE A 178 6.36 -19.03 -3.62
CA ILE A 178 5.60 -19.29 -4.85
C ILE A 178 5.55 -20.82 -5.03
N ILE A 179 4.43 -21.42 -4.68
CA ILE A 179 4.18 -22.83 -4.95
C ILE A 179 3.79 -22.94 -6.43
N LYS A 180 4.74 -23.30 -7.30
CA LYS A 180 4.42 -23.74 -8.66
C LYS A 180 3.81 -25.15 -8.61
N THR A 181 2.56 -25.25 -8.17
CA THR A 181 1.77 -26.47 -8.44
C THR A 181 1.01 -26.26 -9.74
N LEU A 182 1.20 -27.18 -10.69
CA LEU A 182 0.34 -27.27 -11.86
C LEU A 182 -1.09 -27.52 -11.35
N TYR A 183 -1.97 -26.52 -11.47
CA TYR A 183 -3.42 -26.57 -11.20
C TYR A 183 -3.86 -27.00 -9.78
N MET A 184 -4.73 -26.20 -9.15
CA MET A 184 -5.64 -26.62 -8.05
C MET A 184 -5.09 -26.82 -6.62
N GLU A 185 -4.16 -25.99 -6.11
CA GLU A 185 -3.89 -25.98 -4.65
C GLU A 185 -4.06 -24.61 -3.95
N LEU A 186 -4.12 -23.50 -4.69
CA LEU A 186 -4.31 -22.18 -4.08
C LEU A 186 -5.70 -21.99 -3.43
N TYR A 187 -6.70 -22.77 -3.85
CA TYR A 187 -8.09 -22.60 -3.39
C TYR A 187 -8.33 -23.12 -1.96
N LEU A 188 -7.43 -23.95 -1.40
CA LEU A 188 -7.70 -24.66 -0.14
C LEU A 188 -7.16 -24.00 1.14
N ASN A 189 -6.24 -23.03 1.06
CA ASN A 189 -5.69 -22.38 2.26
C ASN A 189 -6.34 -21.05 2.63
N LEU A 190 -6.92 -20.30 1.68
CA LEU A 190 -7.64 -19.06 1.99
C LEU A 190 -8.97 -19.33 2.71
N LEU A 191 -9.69 -20.41 2.35
CA LEU A 191 -10.95 -20.78 3.02
C LEU A 191 -10.76 -21.30 4.45
N LYS A 192 -9.59 -21.86 4.80
CA LYS A 192 -9.30 -22.28 6.19
C LYS A 192 -9.04 -21.09 7.13
N LEU A 193 -8.55 -19.97 6.60
CA LEU A 193 -8.35 -18.74 7.37
C LEU A 193 -9.68 -18.04 7.68
N VAL A 194 -10.68 -18.18 6.81
CA VAL A 194 -12.00 -17.56 6.99
C VAL A 194 -12.93 -18.42 7.88
N ASN A 195 -12.77 -19.75 7.86
CA ASN A 195 -13.65 -20.68 8.59
C ASN A 195 -13.17 -21.08 10.00
N HIS A 196 -12.16 -20.43 10.59
CA HIS A 196 -11.78 -20.68 11.99
C HIS A 196 -12.46 -19.73 12.98
N GLY A 197 -13.76 -19.57 12.79
CA GLY A 197 -14.72 -19.16 13.82
C GLY A 197 -15.19 -20.30 14.73
N GLU A 198 -14.32 -21.26 15.08
CA GLU A 198 -14.64 -22.26 16.12
C GLU A 198 -13.58 -22.26 17.23
N LYS A 199 -14.08 -22.00 18.45
CA LYS A 199 -13.33 -22.02 19.71
C LYS A 199 -12.68 -23.38 19.92
N LEU A 200 -11.36 -23.40 20.12
CA LEU A 200 -10.66 -24.60 20.58
C LEU A 200 -10.76 -24.71 22.11
N LYS A 201 -11.43 -25.75 22.58
CA LYS A 201 -11.22 -26.41 23.89
C LYS A 201 -10.05 -27.38 23.77
#